data_AF-A0A495ZC48-F1
#
_entry.id   AF-A0A495ZC48-F1
#
_cell.length_a   1.000
_cell.length_b   1.000
_cell.length_c   1.000
_cell.angle_alpha   90.00
_cell.angle_beta   90.00
_cell.angle_gamma   90.00
#
_symmetry.space_group_name_H-M   'P 1'
#
loop_
_entity.id
_entity.type
_entity.pdbx_description
1 polymer ?
#
loop_
_entity_poly.entity_id
_entity_poly.type
_entity_poly.pdbx_seq_one_letter_code
_entity_poly.pdbx_strand_id
1 'polypeptide(L)'
;MKIRAIAFHTVKPKPNGIDVVIIFDNDFDMTACSEDVKKLLNHQQAATEFGASIFSIRPSLLFLETINEFIAGWQVKRDGTRRGIIEVRE
;
A
#
# COMPACT_ATOMS: atom_id res chain seq x y z
N MET A 1 11.81 -12.19 -3.29
CA MET A 1 11.10 -10.95 -3.67
C MET A 1 11.00 -10.06 -2.44
N LYS A 2 11.43 -8.78 -2.47
CA LYS A 2 11.33 -7.92 -1.28
C LYS A 2 10.08 -7.06 -1.36
N ILE A 3 9.26 -7.10 -0.31
CA ILE A 3 8.03 -6.30 -0.23
C ILE A 3 8.11 -5.44 1.03
N ARG A 4 7.92 -4.13 0.86
CA ARG A 4 7.73 -3.21 1.98
C ARG A 4 6.27 -2.78 1.98
N ALA A 5 5.54 -3.01 3.06
CA ALA A 5 4.16 -2.58 3.19
C ALA A 5 4.04 -1.51 4.29
N ILE A 6 3.37 -0.41 3.99
CA ILE A 6 2.88 0.52 5.00
C ILE A 6 1.44 0.10 5.29
N ALA A 7 1.21 -0.47 6.46
CA ALA A 7 -0.07 -1.05 6.85
C ALA A 7 -0.72 -0.25 7.97
N PHE A 8 -2.05 -0.26 7.98
CA PHE A 8 -2.85 0.54 8.87
C PHE A 8 -3.84 -0.40 9.56
N HIS A 9 -3.98 -0.29 10.88
CA HIS A 9 -5.08 -0.92 11.60
C HIS A 9 -6.17 0.13 11.78
N THR A 10 -7.29 -0.01 11.08
CA THR A 10 -8.36 1.00 11.05
C THR A 10 -9.66 0.37 11.51
N VAL A 11 -10.06 0.68 12.74
CA VAL A 11 -11.35 0.30 13.33
C VAL A 11 -12.35 1.39 12.92
N LYS A 12 -12.73 1.47 11.63
CA LYS A 12 -13.31 2.68 11.00
C LYS A 12 -14.52 3.27 11.76
N PRO A 13 -14.46 4.54 12.23
CA PRO A 13 -15.62 5.40 12.39
C PRO A 13 -15.61 6.55 11.35
N LYS A 14 -14.56 6.64 10.50
CA LYS A 14 -14.39 7.69 9.50
C LYS A 14 -14.21 7.09 8.11
N PRO A 15 -15.13 7.35 7.15
CA PRO A 15 -14.95 6.94 5.76
C PRO A 15 -13.76 7.70 5.14
N ASN A 16 -13.09 7.06 4.17
CA ASN A 16 -11.99 7.62 3.33
C ASN A 16 -10.56 7.58 3.92
N GLY A 17 -10.29 6.75 4.92
CA GLY A 17 -8.92 6.37 5.28
C GLY A 17 -8.33 5.41 4.25
N ILE A 18 -7.06 5.61 3.86
CA ILE A 18 -6.27 4.56 3.22
C ILE A 18 -5.98 3.49 4.28
N ASP A 19 -6.10 2.21 3.92
CA ASP A 19 -5.92 1.08 4.83
C ASP A 19 -4.57 0.39 4.63
N VAL A 20 -4.03 0.34 3.40
CA VAL A 20 -2.69 -0.21 3.10
C VAL A 20 -2.06 0.47 1.88
N VAL A 21 -0.75 0.75 1.94
CA VAL A 21 0.07 1.06 0.77
C VAL A 21 1.19 0.03 0.67
N ILE A 22 1.24 -0.71 -0.44
CA ILE A 22 2.25 -1.73 -0.70
C ILE A 22 3.30 -1.17 -1.65
N ILE A 23 4.57 -1.31 -1.28
CA ILE A 23 5.70 -0.91 -2.11
C ILE A 23 6.45 -2.19 -2.49
N PHE A 24 6.35 -2.52 -3.77
CA PHE A 24 7.04 -3.67 -4.36
C PHE A 24 8.43 -3.29 -4.85
N ASP A 25 9.29 -4.28 -5.06
CA ASP A 25 10.49 -4.09 -5.87
C ASP A 25 10.13 -3.73 -7.33
N ASN A 26 11.08 -3.12 -8.05
CA ASN A 26 10.86 -2.65 -9.42
C ASN A 26 10.61 -3.78 -10.43
N ASP A 27 11.11 -4.97 -10.15
CA ASP A 27 10.98 -6.17 -10.95
C ASP A 27 9.68 -6.95 -10.66
N PHE A 28 8.84 -6.47 -9.74
CA PHE A 28 7.56 -7.09 -9.45
C PHE A 28 6.65 -7.14 -10.69
N ASP A 29 6.22 -8.36 -11.00
CA ASP A 29 5.32 -8.67 -12.11
C ASP A 29 3.94 -9.08 -11.60
N MET A 30 2.97 -8.17 -11.76
CA MET A 30 1.58 -8.40 -11.40
C MET A 30 0.92 -9.50 -12.26
N THR A 31 1.45 -9.80 -13.45
CA THR A 31 0.87 -10.82 -14.34
C THR A 31 1.12 -12.24 -13.82
N ALA A 32 2.22 -12.43 -13.08
CA ALA A 32 2.58 -13.69 -12.44
C ALA A 32 1.78 -13.97 -11.15
N CYS A 33 0.97 -13.02 -10.67
CA CYS A 33 0.15 -13.18 -9.48
C CYS A 33 -1.10 -14.02 -9.74
N SER A 34 -1.63 -14.66 -8.69
CA SER A 34 -2.95 -15.28 -8.74
C SER A 34 -4.05 -14.22 -8.93
N GLU A 35 -5.22 -14.64 -9.40
CA GLU A 35 -6.36 -13.73 -9.58
C GLU A 35 -6.78 -13.05 -8.28
N ASP A 36 -6.74 -13.75 -7.15
CA ASP A 36 -7.07 -13.17 -5.84
C ASP A 36 -6.10 -12.04 -5.46
N VAL A 37 -4.81 -12.20 -5.75
CA VAL A 37 -3.82 -11.15 -5.52
C VAL A 37 -4.05 -9.97 -6.46
N LYS A 38 -4.37 -10.21 -7.73
CA LYS A 38 -4.70 -9.13 -8.68
C LYS A 38 -5.92 -8.32 -8.22
N LYS A 39 -6.95 -9.00 -7.69
CA LYS A 39 -8.13 -8.34 -7.10
C LYS A 39 -7.76 -7.49 -5.88
N LEU A 40 -6.91 -8.02 -5.00
CA LEU A 40 -6.41 -7.31 -3.83
C LEU A 40 -5.62 -6.05 -4.21
N LEU A 41 -4.84 -6.11 -5.29
CA LEU A 41 -4.05 -4.98 -5.79
C LEU A 41 -4.85 -3.99 -6.65
N ASN A 42 -6.05 -4.36 -7.07
CA ASN A 42 -6.99 -3.44 -7.70
C ASN A 42 -7.77 -2.67 -6.63
N HIS A 43 -7.55 -1.36 -6.53
CA HIS A 43 -8.19 -0.52 -5.51
C HIS A 43 -9.72 -0.66 -5.45
N GLN A 44 -10.39 -0.65 -6.60
CA GLN A 44 -11.85 -0.69 -6.66
C GLN A 44 -12.40 -2.06 -6.23
N GLN A 45 -11.75 -3.13 -6.66
CA GLN A 45 -12.12 -4.49 -6.27
C GLN A 45 -11.82 -4.71 -4.79
N ALA A 46 -10.66 -4.28 -4.29
CA ALA A 46 -10.33 -4.38 -2.88
C ALA A 46 -11.31 -3.63 -1.96
N ALA A 47 -11.75 -2.45 -2.39
CA ALA A 47 -12.75 -1.68 -1.66
C ALA A 47 -14.12 -2.37 -1.65
N THR A 48 -14.49 -3.00 -2.77
CA THR A 48 -15.79 -3.66 -2.94
C THR A 48 -15.86 -5.02 -2.24
N GLU A 49 -14.83 -5.85 -2.42
CA GLU A 49 -14.79 -7.24 -1.93
C GLU A 49 -14.32 -7.34 -0.48
N PHE A 50 -13.38 -6.49 -0.05
CA PHE A 50 -12.76 -6.57 1.28
C PHE A 50 -13.05 -5.37 2.18
N GLY A 51 -13.76 -4.35 1.69
CA GLY A 51 -13.99 -3.11 2.44
C GLY A 51 -12.70 -2.32 2.73
N ALA A 52 -11.64 -2.60 1.97
CA ALA A 52 -10.28 -2.12 2.22
C ALA A 52 -9.77 -1.18 1.11
N SER A 53 -9.19 -0.06 1.51
CA SER A 53 -8.54 0.91 0.65
C SER A 53 -7.06 0.57 0.49
N ILE A 54 -6.74 -0.22 -0.54
CA ILE A 54 -5.40 -0.70 -0.84
C ILE A 54 -4.83 0.03 -2.06
N PHE A 55 -3.58 0.45 -1.96
CA PHE A 55 -2.79 1.02 -3.06
C PHE A 55 -1.47 0.28 -3.16
N SER A 56 -0.90 0.22 -4.36
CA SER A 56 0.43 -0.34 -4.58
C SER A 56 1.26 0.51 -5.53
N ILE A 57 2.57 0.52 -5.34
CA ILE A 57 3.52 1.22 -6.21
C ILE A 57 4.82 0.43 -6.34
N ARG A 58 5.55 0.71 -7.42
CA ARG A 58 6.95 0.33 -7.61
C ARG A 58 7.81 1.59 -7.55
N PRO A 59 8.98 1.57 -6.90
CA PRO A 59 9.85 2.74 -6.77
C PRO A 59 10.15 3.45 -8.10
N SER A 60 10.25 2.70 -9.20
CA SER A 60 10.49 3.24 -10.56
C SER A 60 9.37 4.13 -11.09
N LEU A 61 8.20 4.11 -10.47
CA LEU A 61 7.07 4.98 -10.80
C LEU A 61 7.09 6.30 -10.01
N LEU A 62 8.00 6.47 -9.05
CA LEU A 62 8.20 7.73 -8.34
C LEU A 62 9.01 8.68 -9.21
N PHE A 63 8.43 9.85 -9.50
CA PHE A 63 9.05 10.85 -10.37
C PHE A 63 9.80 11.95 -9.62
N LEU A 64 9.23 12.44 -8.52
CA LEU A 64 9.67 13.67 -7.84
C LEU A 64 10.21 13.43 -6.43
N GLU A 65 10.12 12.21 -5.93
CA GLU A 65 10.46 11.87 -4.55
C GLU A 65 11.21 10.55 -4.48
N THR A 66 12.10 10.44 -3.51
CA THR A 66 12.73 9.17 -3.13
C THR A 66 11.70 8.27 -2.46
N ILE A 67 11.97 6.97 -2.44
CA ILE A 67 11.12 6.02 -1.70
C ILE A 67 11.00 6.37 -0.21
N ASN A 68 12.04 6.95 0.40
CA ASN A 68 12.01 7.35 1.80
C ASN A 68 11.10 8.57 2.02
N GLU A 69 11.11 9.53 1.11
CA GLU A 69 10.19 10.69 1.13
C GLU A 69 8.74 10.25 0.90
N PHE A 70 8.52 9.36 -0.06
CA PHE A 70 7.20 8.74 -0.28
C PHE A 70 6.72 8.03 0.99
N ILE A 71 7.54 7.17 1.59
CA ILE A 71 7.19 6.48 2.84
C ILE A 71 6.88 7.51 3.94
N ALA A 72 7.71 8.54 4.11
CA ALA A 72 7.51 9.55 5.14
C ALA A 72 6.19 10.32 4.95
N GLY A 73 5.87 10.75 3.73
CA GLY A 73 4.63 11.44 3.42
C GLY A 73 3.40 10.56 3.64
N TRP A 74 3.45 9.32 3.16
CA TRP A 74 2.37 8.34 3.32
C TRP A 74 2.31 7.72 4.72
N GLN A 75 3.32 7.93 5.57
CA GLN A 75 3.27 7.54 6.98
C GLN A 75 2.45 8.52 7.81
N VAL A 76 2.40 9.80 7.44
CA VAL A 76 1.68 10.82 8.23
C VAL A 76 0.17 10.77 7.93
N LYS A 77 -0.63 10.53 8.96
CA LYS A 77 -2.09 10.61 8.92
C LYS A 77 -2.55 12.06 8.91
N ARG A 78 -3.81 12.28 8.53
CA ARG A 78 -4.45 13.61 8.57
C ARG A 78 -4.51 14.22 9.98
N ASP A 79 -4.48 13.38 11.02
CA ASP A 79 -4.43 13.82 12.42
C ASP A 79 -3.01 14.10 12.93
N GLY A 80 -2.00 14.05 12.05
CA GLY A 80 -0.59 14.27 12.40
C GLY A 80 0.11 13.05 13.01
N THR A 81 -0.61 11.96 13.32
CA THR A 81 0.01 10.73 13.85
C THR A 81 0.66 9.90 12.73
N ARG A 82 1.60 9.03 13.09
CA ARG A 82 2.32 8.17 12.13
C ARG A 82 1.68 6.77 12.01
N ARG A 83 1.69 6.20 10.81
CA ARG A 83 1.31 4.81 10.50
C ARG A 83 2.46 3.85 10.80
N GLY A 84 2.11 2.59 11.04
CA GLY A 84 3.08 1.51 11.16
C GLY A 84 3.67 1.14 9.79
N ILE A 85 4.89 0.65 9.79
CA ILE A 85 5.56 0.10 8.61
C ILE A 85 5.84 -1.36 8.90
N ILE A 86 5.43 -2.25 7.99
CA ILE A 86 5.68 -3.68 8.04
C ILE A 86 6.59 -4.03 6.88
N GLU A 87 7.79 -4.50 7.19
CA GLU A 87 8.68 -5.06 6.18
C GLU A 87 8.45 -6.57 6.11
N VAL A 88 8.06 -7.07 4.93
CA VAL A 88 7.91 -8.51 4.70
C VAL A 88 9.22 -8.98 4.06
N ARG A 89 9.89 -9.92 4.74
CA ARG A 89 11.13 -10.54 4.29
C ARG A 89 10.86 -12.04 4.12
N GLU A 90 11.32 -12.61 3.01
CA GLU A 90 11.47 -14.07 2.83
C GLU A 90 12.73 -14.56 3.54
#